data_AF-A0A2A2QAL4-F1
#
_entry.id   AF-A0A2A2QAL4-F1
#
_cell.length_a   1.000
_cell.length_b   1.000
_cell.length_c   1.000
_cell.angle_alpha   90.00
_cell.angle_beta   90.00
_cell.angle_gamma   90.00
#
_symmetry.space_group_name_H-M   'P 1'
#
loop_
_entity.id
_entity.type
_entity.pdbx_description
1 polymer ?
#
loop_
_entity_poly.entity_id
_entity_poly.type
_entity_poly.pdbx_seq_one_letter_code
_entity_poly.pdbx_strand_id
1 'polypeptide(L)'
;MLKKERASHLLKRLEELYPETPIPLDHRDPYTLLVAVLLSAQCTDVRVNLVTPALFALADTPEKMMLVPVDDIRAIIRPCGLSPTKAAAISELSRILVEKHGGEVPANFEDLEALPGVGHKTASVVMAQSFG
;
A
#
# COMPACT_ATOMS: atom_id res chain seq x y z
N MET A 1 8.02 -30.01 23.64
CA MET A 1 8.39 -28.63 23.25
C MET A 1 7.37 -27.66 23.81
N LEU A 2 7.86 -26.61 24.45
CA LEU A 2 7.08 -25.43 24.83
C LEU A 2 6.62 -24.68 23.57
N LYS A 3 5.53 -23.90 23.67
CA LYS A 3 5.02 -23.10 22.55
C LYS A 3 6.10 -22.21 21.92
N LYS A 4 6.96 -21.62 22.75
CA LYS A 4 8.07 -20.75 22.32
C LYS A 4 9.10 -21.52 21.49
N GLU A 5 9.53 -22.69 21.96
CA GLU A 5 10.48 -23.55 21.25
C GLU A 5 9.92 -23.97 19.89
N ARG A 6 8.61 -24.29 19.83
CA ARG A 6 7.97 -24.70 18.58
C ARG A 6 7.91 -23.56 17.56
N ALA A 7 7.58 -22.35 18.02
CA ALA A 7 7.59 -21.17 17.17
C ALA A 7 9.01 -20.89 16.62
N SER A 8 10.04 -20.95 17.46
CA SER A 8 11.43 -20.78 17.02
C SER A 8 11.87 -21.85 16.02
N HIS A 9 11.46 -23.11 16.23
CA HIS A 9 11.75 -24.17 15.26
C HIS A 9 11.06 -23.94 13.91
N LEU A 10 9.78 -23.56 13.92
CA LEU A 10 9.04 -23.27 12.68
C LEU A 10 9.62 -22.07 11.93
N LEU A 11 9.97 -21.00 12.65
CA LEU A 11 10.58 -19.81 12.06
C LEU A 11 11.89 -20.16 11.35
N LYS A 12 12.78 -20.91 12.02
CA LYS A 12 14.02 -21.40 11.41
C LYS A 12 13.77 -22.19 10.13
N ARG A 13 12.75 -23.06 10.10
CA ARG A 13 12.42 -23.85 8.90
C ARG A 13 11.83 -22.99 7.79
N LEU A 14 11.06 -21.95 8.12
CA LEU A 14 10.55 -21.01 7.13
C LEU A 14 11.70 -20.18 6.52
N GLU A 15 12.64 -19.71 7.34
CA GLU A 15 13.84 -18.99 6.88
C GLU A 15 14.72 -19.86 5.96
N GLU A 16 14.87 -21.16 6.27
CA GLU A 16 15.59 -22.10 5.40
C GLU A 16 14.87 -22.35 4.06
N LEU A 17 13.53 -22.39 4.05
CA LEU A 17 12.72 -22.66 2.86
C LEU A 17 12.52 -21.43 1.97
N TYR A 18 12.50 -20.24 2.58
CA TYR A 18 12.28 -18.96 1.92
C TYR A 18 13.42 -17.99 2.26
N PRO A 19 14.66 -18.28 1.83
CA PRO A 19 15.83 -17.48 2.16
C PRO A 19 15.79 -16.07 1.55
N GLU A 20 15.08 -15.93 0.44
CA GLU A 20 14.78 -14.65 -0.21
C GLU A 20 13.26 -14.50 -0.33
N THR A 21 12.71 -13.45 0.26
CA THR A 21 11.30 -13.11 0.14
C THR A 21 11.16 -11.98 -0.87
N PRO A 22 10.48 -12.20 -2.02
CA PRO A 22 10.31 -11.16 -3.02
C PRO A 22 9.42 -10.03 -2.48
N ILE A 23 9.65 -8.82 -2.97
CA ILE A 23 8.75 -7.69 -2.75
C ILE A 23 7.50 -7.96 -3.62
N PRO A 24 6.31 -8.18 -3.04
CA PRO A 24 5.18 -8.68 -3.81
C PRO A 24 4.49 -7.60 -4.67
N LEU A 25 4.58 -6.33 -4.26
CA LEU A 25 3.93 -5.20 -4.91
C LEU A 25 4.98 -4.30 -5.55
N ASP A 26 4.83 -4.01 -6.84
CA ASP A 26 5.77 -3.15 -7.56
C ASP A 26 5.58 -1.68 -7.13
N HIS A 27 6.63 -1.10 -6.56
CA HIS A 27 6.66 0.27 -6.06
C HIS A 27 8.09 0.82 -6.13
N ARG A 28 8.23 2.14 -5.99
CA ARG A 28 9.54 2.82 -6.05
C ARG A 28 9.82 3.74 -4.86
N ASP A 29 8.78 4.10 -4.11
CA ASP A 29 8.81 5.03 -3.00
C ASP A 29 7.66 4.72 -2.01
N PRO A 30 7.66 5.31 -0.80
CA PRO A 30 6.63 5.03 0.21
C PRO A 30 5.20 5.34 -0.25
N TYR A 31 5.01 6.35 -1.11
CA TYR A 31 3.69 6.74 -1.58
C TYR A 31 3.11 5.71 -2.57
N THR A 32 3.90 5.32 -3.57
CA THR A 32 3.52 4.28 -4.53
C THR A 32 3.29 2.93 -3.81
N LEU A 33 4.06 2.61 -2.77
CA LEU A 33 3.78 1.46 -1.92
C LEU A 33 2.42 1.60 -1.21
N LEU A 34 2.19 2.71 -0.51
CA LEU A 34 0.94 2.96 0.22
C LEU A 34 -0.29 2.77 -0.67
N VAL A 35 -0.26 3.33 -1.87
CA VAL A 35 -1.35 3.18 -2.86
C VAL A 35 -1.47 1.72 -3.32
N ALA A 36 -0.35 1.04 -3.61
CA ALA A 36 -0.37 -0.37 -4.00
C ALA A 36 -0.97 -1.29 -2.90
N VAL A 37 -0.59 -1.07 -1.63
CA VAL A 37 -1.13 -1.86 -0.50
C VAL A 37 -2.62 -1.56 -0.29
N LEU A 38 -3.06 -0.31 -0.44
CA LEU A 38 -4.48 0.04 -0.40
C LEU A 38 -5.25 -0.70 -1.51
N LEU A 39 -4.71 -0.76 -2.73
CA LEU A 39 -5.30 -1.50 -3.84
C LEU A 39 -5.35 -3.01 -3.59
N SER A 40 -4.42 -3.56 -2.81
CA SER A 40 -4.32 -4.99 -2.49
C SER A 40 -5.47 -5.50 -1.62
N ALA A 41 -6.25 -4.62 -0.99
CA ALA A 41 -7.43 -5.03 -0.21
C ALA A 41 -8.43 -5.80 -1.09
N GLN A 42 -8.64 -7.09 -0.80
CA GLN A 42 -9.47 -8.01 -1.61
C GLN A 42 -9.06 -8.06 -3.09
N CYS A 43 -7.76 -7.92 -3.36
CA CYS A 43 -7.17 -8.01 -4.70
C CYS A 43 -5.86 -8.81 -4.63
N THR A 44 -5.47 -9.46 -5.73
CA THR A 44 -4.19 -10.18 -5.79
C THR A 44 -3.06 -9.23 -6.16
N ASP A 45 -1.86 -9.47 -5.63
CA ASP A 45 -0.69 -8.64 -5.93
C ASP A 45 -0.39 -8.59 -7.44
N VAL A 46 -0.52 -9.72 -8.14
CA VAL A 46 -0.41 -9.80 -9.61
C VAL A 46 -1.37 -8.83 -10.30
N ARG A 47 -2.61 -8.71 -9.83
CA ARG A 47 -3.59 -7.79 -10.43
C ARG A 47 -3.22 -6.34 -10.14
N VAL A 48 -2.76 -6.05 -8.92
CA VAL A 48 -2.30 -4.71 -8.53
C VAL A 48 -1.13 -4.29 -9.42
N ASN A 49 -0.12 -5.14 -9.60
CA ASN A 49 1.07 -4.86 -10.41
C ASN A 49 0.76 -4.69 -11.91
N LEU A 50 -0.34 -5.27 -12.41
CA LEU A 50 -0.82 -5.01 -13.78
C LEU A 50 -1.49 -3.64 -13.93
N VAL A 51 -2.00 -3.05 -12.85
CA VAL A 51 -2.79 -1.82 -12.84
C VAL A 51 -1.96 -0.60 -12.43
N THR A 52 -1.07 -0.74 -11.45
CA THR A 52 -0.27 0.35 -10.90
C THR A 52 0.61 1.07 -11.93
N PRO A 53 1.17 0.44 -13.00
CA PRO A 53 1.94 1.17 -14.00
C PRO A 53 1.12 2.24 -14.72
N ALA A 54 -0.13 1.95 -15.06
CA ALA A 54 -1.03 2.92 -15.70
C ALA A 54 -1.47 4.01 -14.70
N LEU A 55 -1.73 3.64 -13.45
CA LEU A 55 -2.09 4.60 -12.41
C LEU A 55 -0.95 5.58 -12.11
N PHE A 56 0.28 5.08 -11.97
CA PHE A 56 1.45 5.89 -11.66
C PHE A 56 1.97 6.68 -12.88
N ALA A 57 1.70 6.23 -14.10
CA ALA A 57 1.89 7.06 -15.28
C ALA A 57 0.95 8.29 -15.29
N LEU A 58 -0.26 8.16 -14.74
CA LEU A 58 -1.20 9.26 -14.58
C LEU A 58 -0.77 10.21 -13.45
N ALA A 59 -0.49 9.65 -12.26
CA ALA A 59 0.02 10.40 -11.12
C ALA A 59 0.74 9.47 -10.13
N ASP A 60 1.96 9.86 -9.76
CA ASP A 60 2.87 9.06 -8.94
C ASP A 60 3.36 9.78 -7.68
N THR A 61 2.77 10.94 -7.37
CA THR A 61 3.00 11.69 -6.12
C THR A 61 1.66 12.18 -5.57
N PRO A 62 1.55 12.47 -4.26
CA PRO A 62 0.33 13.02 -3.67
C PRO A 62 -0.16 14.29 -4.35
N GLU A 63 0.75 15.22 -4.69
CA GLU A 63 0.44 16.51 -5.31
C GLU A 63 -0.17 16.34 -6.70
N LYS A 64 0.31 15.35 -7.46
CA LYS A 64 -0.28 15.03 -8.76
C LYS A 64 -1.60 14.31 -8.59
N MET A 65 -1.66 13.30 -7.72
CA MET A 65 -2.83 12.43 -7.56
C MET A 65 -4.04 13.16 -7.01
N MET A 66 -3.84 14.12 -6.09
CA MET A 66 -4.95 14.91 -5.54
C MET A 66 -5.66 15.78 -6.60
N LEU A 67 -4.99 16.07 -7.72
CA LEU A 67 -5.54 16.85 -8.84
C LEU A 67 -6.24 15.96 -9.88
N VAL A 68 -6.07 14.63 -9.81
CA VAL A 68 -6.69 13.70 -10.74
C VAL A 68 -8.18 13.54 -10.37
N PRO A 69 -9.11 13.67 -11.32
CA PRO A 69 -10.52 13.35 -11.09
C PRO A 69 -10.70 11.92 -10.59
N VAL A 70 -11.54 11.75 -9.55
CA VAL A 70 -11.79 10.42 -8.95
C VAL A 70 -12.27 9.40 -9.98
N ASP A 71 -13.05 9.83 -10.98
CA ASP A 71 -13.52 8.95 -12.05
C ASP A 71 -12.40 8.43 -12.95
N ASP A 72 -11.33 9.21 -13.18
CA ASP A 72 -10.16 8.79 -13.97
C ASP A 72 -9.34 7.74 -13.19
N ILE A 73 -9.13 7.97 -11.89
CA ILE A 73 -8.51 6.98 -10.98
C ILE A 73 -9.33 5.68 -11.03
N ARG A 74 -10.66 5.79 -10.85
CA ARG A 74 -11.60 4.66 -10.82
C ARG A 74 -11.58 3.87 -12.13
N ALA A 75 -11.48 4.55 -13.27
CA ALA A 75 -11.42 3.90 -14.58
C ALA A 75 -10.21 2.96 -14.68
N ILE A 76 -9.05 3.39 -14.20
CA ILE A 76 -7.81 2.60 -14.19
C ILE A 76 -7.91 1.45 -13.18
N ILE A 77 -8.35 1.71 -11.95
CA ILE A 77 -8.31 0.71 -10.87
C ILE A 77 -9.54 -0.22 -10.83
N ARG A 78 -10.47 -0.09 -11.78
CA ARG A 78 -11.66 -0.95 -11.90
C ARG A 78 -11.36 -2.46 -11.80
N PRO A 79 -10.27 -2.98 -12.39
CA PRO A 79 -9.91 -4.39 -12.27
C PRO A 79 -9.58 -4.86 -10.84
N CYS A 80 -9.27 -3.94 -9.92
CA CYS A 80 -8.87 -4.28 -8.54
C CYS A 80 -10.05 -4.49 -7.57
N GLY A 81 -11.30 -4.39 -8.05
CA GLY A 81 -12.50 -4.48 -7.21
C GLY A 81 -12.64 -3.32 -6.22
N LEU A 82 -13.84 -3.12 -5.67
CA LEU A 82 -14.14 -2.02 -4.72
C LEU A 82 -13.71 -0.63 -5.23
N SER A 83 -13.63 -0.46 -6.56
CA SER A 83 -13.00 0.70 -7.19
C SER A 83 -13.63 2.05 -6.85
N PRO A 84 -14.96 2.20 -6.60
CA PRO A 84 -15.50 3.48 -6.15
C PRO A 84 -14.89 3.93 -4.81
N THR A 85 -14.85 3.04 -3.83
CA THR A 85 -14.30 3.33 -2.50
C THR A 85 -12.79 3.53 -2.55
N LYS A 86 -12.07 2.68 -3.29
CA LYS A 86 -10.61 2.80 -3.42
C LYS A 86 -10.19 4.08 -4.14
N ALA A 87 -10.89 4.49 -5.20
CA ALA A 87 -10.57 5.71 -5.93
C ALA A 87 -10.80 6.97 -5.08
N ALA A 88 -11.92 7.01 -4.35
CA ALA A 88 -12.19 8.08 -3.39
C ALA A 88 -11.13 8.13 -2.28
N ALA A 89 -10.75 6.97 -1.74
CA ALA A 89 -9.70 6.88 -0.72
C ALA A 89 -8.34 7.37 -1.24
N ILE A 90 -7.92 6.98 -2.44
CA ILE A 90 -6.65 7.41 -3.05
C ILE A 90 -6.63 8.94 -3.25
N SER A 91 -7.73 9.52 -3.75
CA SER A 91 -7.83 10.97 -3.93
C SER A 91 -7.77 11.71 -2.58
N GLU A 92 -8.54 11.24 -1.60
CA GLU A 92 -8.61 11.87 -0.27
C GLU A 92 -7.32 11.73 0.53
N LEU A 93 -6.71 10.54 0.58
CA LEU A 93 -5.43 10.35 1.27
C LEU A 93 -4.36 11.21 0.63
N SER A 94 -4.33 11.35 -0.71
CA SER A 94 -3.34 12.18 -1.39
C SER A 94 -3.50 13.65 -1.01
N ARG A 95 -4.74 14.14 -0.88
CA ARG A 95 -5.01 15.49 -0.37
C ARG A 95 -4.53 15.66 1.07
N ILE A 96 -4.84 14.70 1.96
CA ILE A 96 -4.43 14.75 3.36
C ILE A 96 -2.90 14.78 3.49
N LEU A 97 -2.18 13.96 2.70
CA LEU A 97 -0.72 13.96 2.70
C LEU A 97 -0.16 15.34 2.33
N VAL A 98 -0.71 16.00 1.31
CA VAL A 98 -0.27 17.35 0.91
C VAL A 98 -0.62 18.39 1.99
N GLU A 99 -1.86 18.40 2.49
CA GLU A 99 -2.35 19.42 3.41
C GLU A 99 -1.77 19.30 4.83
N LYS A 100 -1.57 18.08 5.33
CA LYS A 100 -1.19 17.84 6.73
C LYS A 100 0.23 17.30 6.90
N HIS A 101 0.77 16.62 5.90
CA HIS A 101 2.07 15.95 5.98
C HIS A 101 3.09 16.47 4.96
N GLY A 102 2.81 17.60 4.30
CA GLY A 102 3.74 18.24 3.37
C GLY A 102 4.05 17.43 2.12
N GLY A 103 3.17 16.50 1.73
CA GLY A 103 3.36 15.62 0.58
C GLY A 103 4.10 14.32 0.90
N GLU A 104 4.47 14.08 2.16
CA GLU A 104 5.23 12.90 2.56
C GLU A 104 4.36 11.87 3.28
N VAL A 105 4.64 10.57 3.07
CA VAL A 105 3.98 9.49 3.81
C VAL A 105 4.52 9.48 5.26
N PRO A 106 3.66 9.61 6.27
CA PRO A 106 4.11 9.68 7.65
C PRO A 106 4.69 8.34 8.13
N ALA A 107 5.79 8.41 8.88
CA ALA A 107 6.48 7.24 9.44
C ALA A 107 5.97 6.90 10.86
N ASN A 108 4.65 6.89 11.06
CA ASN A 108 4.04 6.45 12.32
C ASN A 108 2.64 5.84 12.09
N PHE A 109 2.21 4.97 13.00
CA PHE A 109 0.94 4.25 12.87
C PHE A 109 -0.29 5.16 12.99
N GLU A 110 -0.28 6.11 13.92
CA GLU A 110 -1.42 6.98 14.21
C GLU A 110 -1.85 7.76 12.95
N ASP A 111 -0.88 8.42 12.30
CA ASP A 111 -1.14 9.19 11.09
C ASP A 111 -1.47 8.31 9.89
N LEU A 112 -0.80 7.16 9.74
CA LEU A 112 -1.10 6.23 8.65
C LEU A 112 -2.54 5.69 8.76
N GLU A 113 -2.97 5.27 9.94
CA GLU A 113 -4.30 4.72 10.18
C GLU A 113 -5.42 5.78 10.12
N ALA A 114 -5.06 7.05 10.24
CA ALA A 114 -5.99 8.16 10.00
C ALA A 114 -6.30 8.35 8.50
N LEU A 115 -5.48 7.80 7.58
CA LEU A 115 -5.71 7.91 6.15
C LEU A 115 -6.87 7.00 5.69
N PRO A 116 -7.75 7.48 4.80
CA PRO A 116 -8.86 6.68 4.30
C PRO A 116 -8.36 5.45 3.53
N GLY A 117 -8.95 4.30 3.82
CA GLY A 117 -8.56 3.02 3.21
C GLY A 117 -7.30 2.39 3.80
N VAL A 118 -6.72 2.99 4.85
CA VAL A 118 -5.54 2.47 5.54
C VAL A 118 -5.95 1.95 6.92
N GLY A 119 -6.06 0.63 7.05
CA GLY A 119 -6.20 -0.02 8.36
C GLY A 119 -4.85 -0.46 8.92
N HIS A 120 -4.85 -1.00 10.14
CA HIS A 120 -3.64 -1.45 10.84
C HIS A 120 -2.73 -2.34 9.98
N LYS A 121 -3.28 -3.30 9.22
CA LYS A 121 -2.49 -4.15 8.30
C LYS A 121 -1.74 -3.33 7.26
N THR A 122 -2.41 -2.36 6.64
CA THR A 122 -1.81 -1.52 5.59
C THR A 122 -0.70 -0.67 6.19
N ALA A 123 -0.96 -0.04 7.34
CA ALA A 123 0.03 0.73 8.08
C ALA A 123 1.26 -0.13 8.45
N SER A 124 1.06 -1.36 8.95
CA SER A 124 2.16 -2.27 9.27
C SER A 124 3.04 -2.61 8.08
N VAL A 125 2.46 -2.84 6.90
CA VAL A 125 3.23 -3.13 5.68
C VAL A 125 4.04 -1.91 5.25
N VAL A 126 3.44 -0.73 5.25
CA VAL A 126 4.14 0.52 4.89
C VAL A 126 5.26 0.81 5.87
N MET A 127 5.03 0.69 7.18
CA MET A 127 6.07 0.85 8.20
C MET A 127 7.24 -0.10 7.97
N ALA A 128 6.94 -1.40 7.78
CA ALA A 128 7.97 -2.42 7.63
C ALA A 128 8.76 -2.32 6.31
N GLN A 129 8.13 -1.91 5.21
CA GLN A 129 8.81 -1.91 3.90
C GLN A 129 9.39 -0.56 3.51
N SER A 130 8.81 0.55 3.99
CA SER A 130 9.32 1.90 3.69
C SER A 130 10.26 2.45 4.75
N PHE A 131 10.12 2.03 6.01
CA PHE A 131 10.76 2.72 7.15
C PHE A 131 11.49 1.79 8.13
N GLY A 132 11.45 0.46 7.97
CA GLY A 132 12.19 -0.48 8.84
C GLY A 132 11.77 -1.93 8.74
#